data_AF-A0A545U046-F1
#
_entry.id   AF-A0A545U046-F1
#
_cell.length_a   1.000
_cell.length_b   1.000
_cell.length_c   1.000
_cell.angle_alpha   90.00
_cell.angle_beta   90.00
_cell.angle_gamma   90.00
#
_symmetry.space_group_name_H-M   'P 1'
#
loop_
_entity.id
_entity.type
_entity.pdbx_description
1 polymer ?
#
loop_
_entity_poly.entity_id
_entity_poly.type
_entity_poly.pdbx_seq_one_letter_code
_entity_poly.pdbx_strand_id
1 'polypeptide(L)'
;MKYILWLSLLLTASYSCLAKDIMIRLEVIDPYLEMHTGPGDGYPIIYTVEQGEMIDLLTRRPDWYEIKSSTGRIGWVKSSQIARTIQPTGEPVDLPSVSYGDYLEDSLSLGFNVGQFTGGELKGSQTFSFTSEQRWLSWFGTELEVGKYYDSEVRGRYYGLNLLFEPYSDWVVSPVIIVGTGNMKTTVQPKLIPLSIEDSGYYQYGIGGNFYLGRNFVIRAGYREYTVSTEQDDERLDRWHIGFNAFF
;
A
#
# COMPACT_ATOMS: atom_id res chain seq x y z
N MET A 1 -22.35 -23.75 -33.82
CA MET A 1 -23.14 -23.01 -32.81
C MET A 1 -22.23 -21.99 -32.15
N LYS A 2 -22.47 -20.71 -32.43
CA LYS A 2 -21.75 -19.52 -31.97
C LYS A 2 -22.54 -18.90 -30.82
N TYR A 3 -21.99 -18.82 -29.61
CA TYR A 3 -22.24 -17.85 -28.51
C TYR A 3 -21.11 -18.17 -27.49
N ILE A 4 -20.36 -17.26 -26.87
CA ILE A 4 -20.74 -16.12 -26.03
C ILE A 4 -19.52 -15.18 -26.00
N LEU A 5 -19.71 -13.92 -26.39
CA LEU A 5 -18.73 -12.84 -26.33
C LEU A 5 -19.30 -11.80 -25.38
N TRP A 6 -18.97 -11.90 -24.09
CA TRP A 6 -19.29 -10.91 -23.05
C TRP A 6 -18.20 -10.95 -21.99
N LEU A 7 -17.33 -9.94 -21.98
CA LEU A 7 -16.63 -9.39 -20.80
C LEU A 7 -15.98 -8.08 -21.24
N SER A 8 -16.74 -6.99 -21.17
CA SER A 8 -16.73 -6.05 -20.03
C SER A 8 -15.69 -4.94 -20.26
N LEU A 9 -16.24 -3.85 -20.77
CA LEU A 9 -15.72 -2.50 -20.82
C LEU A 9 -15.14 -2.10 -19.45
N LEU A 10 -13.81 -2.10 -19.31
CA LEU A 10 -13.13 -1.44 -18.19
C LEU A 10 -13.12 0.06 -18.48
N LEU A 11 -14.09 0.74 -17.87
CA LEU A 11 -14.19 2.19 -17.80
C LEU A 11 -12.96 2.70 -17.03
N THR A 12 -11.93 3.17 -17.73
CA THR A 12 -10.88 3.98 -17.10
C THR A 12 -11.50 5.34 -16.77
N ALA A 13 -12.12 5.43 -15.59
CA ALA A 13 -12.41 6.73 -15.00
C ALA A 13 -11.06 7.30 -14.51
N SER A 14 -10.43 8.09 -15.37
CA SER A 14 -9.33 8.96 -14.97
C SER A 14 -9.92 10.00 -14.02
N TYR A 15 -9.91 9.72 -12.72
CA TYR A 15 -10.15 10.76 -11.73
C TYR A 15 -8.89 11.62 -11.70
N SER A 16 -9.00 12.80 -12.31
CA SER A 16 -8.09 13.90 -12.06
C SER A 16 -7.97 14.06 -10.54
N CYS A 17 -6.77 13.84 -10.01
CA CYS A 17 -6.41 14.15 -8.64
C CYS A 17 -6.88 15.58 -8.35
N LEU A 18 -7.94 15.71 -7.55
CA LEU A 18 -8.41 17.00 -7.09
C LEU A 18 -7.40 17.46 -6.05
N ALA A 19 -6.37 18.18 -6.50
CA ALA A 19 -5.47 18.88 -5.61
C ALA A 19 -6.32 19.75 -4.68
N LYS A 20 -6.34 19.38 -3.39
CA LYS A 20 -7.01 20.16 -2.36
C LYS A 20 -6.24 21.47 -2.25
N ASP A 21 -6.79 22.55 -2.80
CA ASP A 21 -6.22 23.90 -2.68
C ASP A 21 -6.31 24.32 -1.20
N ILE A 22 -5.17 24.26 -0.52
CA ILE A 22 -5.04 24.71 0.86
C ILE A 22 -4.60 26.16 0.80
N MET A 23 -5.52 27.10 0.60
CA MET A 23 -5.18 28.53 0.64
C MET A 23 -5.09 29.02 2.09
N ILE A 24 -3.95 28.74 2.74
CA ILE A 24 -3.60 29.27 4.05
C ILE A 24 -2.46 30.28 3.86
N ARG A 25 -2.66 31.50 4.36
CA ARG A 25 -1.63 32.54 4.38
C ARG A 25 -0.84 32.46 5.69
N LEU A 26 0.48 32.41 5.60
CA LEU A 26 1.41 32.27 6.73
C LEU A 26 2.48 33.36 6.69
N GLU A 27 3.01 33.73 7.86
CA GLU A 27 4.17 34.59 8.02
C GLU A 27 5.41 33.76 8.34
N VAL A 28 6.50 34.01 7.60
CA VAL A 28 7.76 33.30 7.76
C VAL A 28 8.48 33.74 9.03
N ILE A 29 8.67 32.83 10.00
CA ILE A 29 9.42 33.13 11.23
C ILE A 29 10.90 32.77 11.11
N ASP A 30 11.22 31.70 10.38
CA ASP A 30 12.60 31.28 10.18
C ASP A 30 13.39 32.37 9.42
N PRO A 31 14.72 32.47 9.61
CA PRO A 31 15.54 33.48 8.93
C PRO A 31 15.36 33.48 7.42
N TYR A 32 15.12 32.29 6.85
CA TYR A 32 14.80 32.11 5.45
C TYR A 32 14.11 30.76 5.17
N LEU A 33 13.38 30.70 4.06
CA LEU A 33 12.90 29.47 3.43
C LEU A 33 13.56 29.28 2.07
N GLU A 34 14.02 28.07 1.79
CA GLU A 34 14.58 27.71 0.49
C GLU A 34 13.45 27.23 -0.43
N MET A 35 13.20 27.96 -1.51
CA MET A 35 12.19 27.65 -2.50
C MET A 35 12.83 26.95 -3.70
N HIS A 36 12.40 25.72 -3.97
CA HIS A 36 12.88 24.85 -5.04
C HIS A 36 11.94 24.87 -6.25
N THR A 37 12.44 24.51 -7.43
CA THR A 37 11.59 24.30 -8.63
C THR A 37 10.62 23.13 -8.50
N GLY A 38 10.90 22.18 -7.61
CA GLY A 38 10.13 20.95 -7.46
C GLY A 38 10.25 20.35 -6.05
N PRO A 39 9.37 19.39 -5.72
CA PRO A 39 9.28 18.77 -4.40
C PRO A 39 10.36 17.69 -4.19
N GLY A 40 11.62 18.09 -3.97
CA GLY A 40 12.71 17.17 -3.66
C GLY A 40 14.08 17.84 -3.58
N ASP A 41 15.02 17.21 -2.87
CA ASP A 41 16.37 17.76 -2.63
C ASP A 41 17.21 17.94 -3.90
N GLY A 42 16.90 17.19 -4.95
CA GLY A 42 17.60 17.29 -6.24
C GLY A 42 17.14 18.47 -7.11
N TYR A 43 16.08 19.17 -6.74
CA TYR A 43 15.61 20.34 -7.47
C TYR A 43 16.39 21.59 -7.04
N PRO A 44 16.84 22.45 -7.98
CA PRO A 44 17.57 23.65 -7.63
C PRO A 44 16.71 24.66 -6.87
N ILE A 45 17.36 25.41 -5.96
CA ILE A 45 16.79 26.56 -5.27
C ILE A 45 16.66 27.70 -6.28
N ILE A 46 15.45 28.26 -6.39
CA ILE A 46 15.11 29.36 -7.30
C ILE A 46 14.87 30.68 -6.59
N TYR A 47 14.55 30.61 -5.30
CA TYR A 47 14.28 31.78 -4.51
C TYR A 47 14.48 31.47 -3.03
N THR A 48 14.79 32.50 -2.26
CA THR A 48 14.88 32.44 -0.81
C THR A 48 13.85 33.42 -0.27
N VAL A 49 12.86 32.91 0.47
CA VAL A 49 11.86 33.75 1.12
C VAL A 49 12.44 34.22 2.44
N GLU A 50 12.44 35.52 2.70
CA GLU A 50 13.03 36.08 3.91
C GLU A 50 12.06 36.03 5.11
N GLN A 51 12.62 36.15 6.30
CA GLN A 51 11.85 36.29 7.54
C GLN A 51 10.87 37.48 7.47
N GLY A 52 9.66 37.28 7.98
CA GLY A 52 8.59 38.27 8.01
C GLY A 52 7.81 38.41 6.69
N GLU A 53 8.21 37.69 5.63
CA GLU A 53 7.41 37.65 4.41
C GLU A 53 6.13 36.84 4.60
N MET A 54 5.08 37.28 3.91
CA MET A 54 3.83 36.52 3.80
C MET A 54 3.93 35.53 2.64
N ILE A 55 3.51 34.29 2.89
CA ILE A 55 3.41 33.23 1.89
C ILE A 55 1.99 32.67 1.89
N ASP A 56 1.49 32.30 0.70
CA ASP A 56 0.25 31.55 0.55
C ASP A 56 0.62 30.10 0.26
N LEU A 57 0.16 29.15 1.10
CA LEU A 57 0.19 27.74 0.74
C LEU A 57 -0.78 27.52 -0.43
N LEU A 58 -0.38 26.71 -1.40
CA LEU A 58 -1.21 26.35 -2.55
C LEU A 58 -1.60 24.88 -2.47
N THR A 59 -0.60 24.01 -2.47
CA THR A 59 -0.79 22.55 -2.37
C THR A 59 0.29 21.90 -1.51
N ARG A 60 0.09 20.61 -1.22
CA ARG A 60 1.01 19.80 -0.42
C ARG A 60 1.40 18.54 -1.18
N ARG A 61 2.65 18.13 -1.01
CA ARG A 61 3.17 16.79 -1.31
C ARG A 61 3.90 16.25 -0.06
N PRO A 62 4.22 14.96 0.02
CA PRO A 62 4.94 14.43 1.19
C PRO A 62 6.23 15.21 1.45
N ASP A 63 6.38 15.77 2.65
CA ASP A 63 7.49 16.63 3.11
C ASP A 63 7.69 17.98 2.38
N TRP A 64 6.77 18.37 1.50
CA TRP A 64 6.89 19.61 0.72
C TRP A 64 5.56 20.35 0.60
N TYR A 65 5.62 21.67 0.62
CA TYR A 65 4.50 22.53 0.29
C TYR A 65 4.85 23.36 -0.93
N GLU A 66 3.92 23.43 -1.88
CA GLU A 66 3.97 24.46 -2.90
C GLU A 66 3.42 25.75 -2.29
N ILE A 67 4.21 26.81 -2.38
CA ILE A 67 3.90 28.10 -1.81
C ILE A 67 3.95 29.17 -2.89
N LYS A 68 3.23 30.26 -2.67
CA LYS A 68 3.33 31.50 -3.40
C LYS A 68 3.87 32.59 -2.48
N SER A 69 5.01 33.17 -2.85
CA SER A 69 5.57 34.32 -2.14
C SER A 69 4.76 35.60 -2.36
N SER A 70 4.98 36.58 -1.48
CA SER A 70 4.49 37.96 -1.60
C SER A 70 4.75 38.59 -2.98
N THR A 71 5.89 38.25 -3.60
CA THR A 71 6.32 38.72 -4.93
C THR A 71 5.64 37.97 -6.09
N GLY A 72 4.77 37.00 -5.79
CA GLY A 72 4.03 36.21 -6.76
C GLY A 72 4.77 34.99 -7.32
N ARG A 73 6.01 34.72 -6.88
CA ARG A 73 6.76 33.50 -7.27
C ARG A 73 6.15 32.27 -6.62
N ILE A 74 6.07 31.18 -7.40
CA ILE A 74 5.57 29.87 -6.97
C ILE A 74 6.73 28.88 -6.94
N GLY A 75 6.81 28.07 -5.89
CA GLY A 75 7.79 27.00 -5.78
C GLY A 75 7.60 26.16 -4.53
N TRP A 76 8.52 25.22 -4.30
CA TRP A 76 8.37 24.18 -3.28
C TRP A 76 9.30 24.43 -2.09
N VAL A 77 8.77 24.36 -0.87
CA VAL A 77 9.53 24.50 0.38
C VAL A 77 9.31 23.27 1.24
N LYS A 78 10.34 22.83 1.98
CA LYS A 78 10.25 21.68 2.88
C LYS A 78 9.26 21.92 4.02
N SER A 79 8.45 20.91 4.32
CA SER A 79 7.50 20.95 5.44
C SER A 79 8.16 21.27 6.78
N SER A 80 9.41 20.83 7.00
CA SER A 80 10.16 21.13 8.23
C SER A 80 10.49 22.61 8.41
N GLN A 81 10.61 23.38 7.32
CA GLN A 81 10.81 24.83 7.38
C GLN A 81 9.48 25.57 7.53
N ILE A 82 8.39 25.05 6.95
CA ILE A 82 7.05 25.66 7.11
C ILE A 82 6.44 25.37 8.48
N ALA A 83 6.69 24.22 9.09
CA ALA A 83 6.14 23.86 10.41
C ALA A 83 6.51 24.85 11.53
N ARG A 84 7.49 25.73 11.31
CA ARG A 84 7.92 26.78 12.24
C ARG A 84 7.33 28.16 11.92
N THR A 85 6.53 28.29 10.86
CA THR A 85 5.84 29.54 10.49
C THR A 85 4.54 29.71 11.27
N ILE A 86 4.02 30.94 11.38
CA ILE A 86 2.78 31.26 12.12
C ILE A 86 1.70 31.79 11.18
N GLN A 87 0.45 31.62 11.57
CA GLN A 87 -0.64 32.37 10.94
C GLN A 87 -0.54 33.86 11.31
N PRO A 88 -1.12 34.76 10.48
CA PRO A 88 -1.26 36.18 10.81
C PRO A 88 -1.96 36.45 12.15
N THR A 89 -2.70 35.46 12.67
CA THR A 89 -3.41 35.50 13.96
C THR A 89 -2.49 35.24 15.16
N GLY A 90 -1.23 34.85 14.95
CA GLY A 90 -0.26 34.52 16.01
C GLY A 90 -0.44 33.12 16.62
N GLU A 91 -1.38 32.32 16.10
CA GLU A 91 -1.55 30.93 16.51
C GLU A 91 -0.58 30.01 15.77
N PRO A 92 -0.03 28.97 16.45
CA PRO A 92 0.72 27.92 15.78
C PRO A 92 -0.12 27.31 14.66
N VAL A 93 0.48 27.16 13.48
CA VAL A 93 -0.21 26.53 12.35
C VAL A 93 -0.31 25.05 12.63
N ASP A 94 -1.52 24.53 12.82
CA ASP A 94 -1.78 23.10 12.74
C ASP A 94 -1.77 22.70 11.26
N LEU A 95 -0.56 22.65 10.70
CA LEU A 95 -0.36 22.07 9.39
C LEU A 95 -0.67 20.59 9.51
N PRO A 96 -1.46 20.00 8.59
CA PRO A 96 -1.59 18.56 8.57
C PRO A 96 -0.17 17.99 8.48
N SER A 97 0.26 17.27 9.52
CA SER A 97 1.52 16.53 9.47
C SER A 97 1.36 15.43 8.42
N VAL A 98 2.41 15.12 7.65
CA VAL A 98 2.37 13.96 6.74
C VAL A 98 2.59 12.75 7.62
N SER A 99 1.53 12.02 7.90
CA SER A 99 1.66 10.71 8.52
C SER A 99 2.23 9.73 7.49
N TYR A 100 3.00 8.72 7.94
CA TYR A 100 3.21 7.55 7.09
C TYR A 100 1.81 7.01 6.70
N GLY A 101 1.60 6.62 5.45
CA GLY A 101 0.31 6.11 5.00
C GLY A 101 -0.69 7.11 4.40
N ASP A 102 -0.57 8.43 4.64
CA ASP A 102 -1.47 9.43 4.04
C ASP A 102 -1.38 9.47 2.50
N TYR A 103 -0.24 9.08 1.94
CA TYR A 103 0.00 9.00 0.50
C TYR A 103 -0.52 7.70 -0.14
N LEU A 104 -1.11 6.80 0.66
CA LEU A 104 -1.61 5.50 0.20
C LEU A 104 -3.10 5.51 -0.12
N GLU A 105 -3.84 6.55 0.27
CA GLU A 105 -5.26 6.62 0.00
C GLU A 105 -5.52 6.61 -1.53
N ASP A 106 -6.46 5.76 -1.94
CA ASP A 106 -6.81 5.52 -3.36
C ASP A 106 -5.64 5.07 -4.25
N SER A 107 -4.62 4.42 -3.67
CA SER A 107 -3.48 3.90 -4.42
C SER A 107 -3.65 2.44 -4.86
N LEU A 108 -3.10 2.12 -6.03
CA LEU A 108 -2.96 0.74 -6.49
C LEU A 108 -1.53 0.28 -6.19
N SER A 109 -1.39 -0.92 -5.62
CA SER A 109 -0.10 -1.58 -5.47
C SER A 109 -0.05 -2.92 -6.17
N LEU A 110 1.08 -3.19 -6.80
CA LEU A 110 1.39 -4.48 -7.43
C LEU A 110 2.62 -5.07 -6.75
N GLY A 111 2.58 -6.37 -6.47
CA GLY A 111 3.67 -7.01 -5.76
C GLY A 111 3.78 -8.49 -6.00
N PHE A 112 4.75 -9.08 -5.32
CA PHE A 112 4.94 -10.52 -5.26
C PHE A 112 5.26 -10.94 -3.84
N ASN A 113 4.94 -12.19 -3.50
CA ASN A 113 5.26 -12.80 -2.23
C ASN A 113 5.97 -14.14 -2.44
N VAL A 114 6.90 -14.42 -1.55
CA VAL A 114 7.55 -15.72 -1.37
C VAL A 114 7.30 -16.20 0.04
N GLY A 115 7.22 -17.51 0.24
CA GLY A 115 6.89 -18.04 1.55
C GLY A 115 6.91 -19.56 1.58
N GLN A 116 6.48 -20.12 2.70
CA GLN A 116 6.41 -21.57 2.86
C GLN A 116 5.21 -21.94 3.73
N PHE A 117 4.57 -23.05 3.39
CA PHE A 117 3.60 -23.68 4.28
C PHE A 117 4.31 -24.35 5.47
N THR A 118 3.84 -24.12 6.68
CA THR A 118 4.42 -24.62 7.94
C THR A 118 3.52 -25.60 8.69
N GLY A 119 2.26 -25.70 8.29
CA GLY A 119 1.24 -26.55 8.92
C GLY A 119 0.37 -27.26 7.88
N GLY A 120 -0.25 -28.36 8.32
CA GLY A 120 -1.14 -29.21 7.52
C GLY A 120 -0.45 -30.02 6.42
N GLU A 121 -1.27 -30.58 5.53
CA GLU A 121 -0.87 -31.45 4.41
C GLU A 121 0.16 -30.83 3.46
N LEU A 122 0.24 -29.49 3.38
CA LEU A 122 1.18 -28.78 2.51
C LEU A 122 2.49 -28.37 3.19
N LYS A 123 2.68 -28.74 4.47
CA LYS A 123 3.86 -28.36 5.25
C LYS A 123 5.17 -28.65 4.50
N GLY A 124 6.05 -27.66 4.43
CA GLY A 124 7.32 -27.70 3.71
C GLY A 124 7.25 -27.13 2.29
N SER A 125 6.06 -27.06 1.69
CA SER A 125 5.88 -26.54 0.33
C SER A 125 6.21 -25.05 0.24
N GLN A 126 7.07 -24.71 -0.70
CA GLN A 126 7.42 -23.33 -1.01
C GLN A 126 6.29 -22.67 -1.79
N THR A 127 6.06 -21.37 -1.57
CA THR A 127 5.02 -20.59 -2.25
C THR A 127 5.61 -19.40 -2.98
N PHE A 128 5.06 -19.09 -4.16
CA PHE A 128 5.32 -17.84 -4.89
C PHE A 128 3.99 -17.30 -5.41
N SER A 129 3.71 -16.02 -5.18
CA SER A 129 2.49 -15.36 -5.65
C SER A 129 2.71 -13.94 -6.14
N PHE A 130 1.77 -13.49 -6.97
CA PHE A 130 1.60 -12.10 -7.34
C PHE A 130 0.37 -11.54 -6.64
N THR A 131 0.44 -10.26 -6.26
CA THR A 131 -0.65 -9.55 -5.61
C THR A 131 -0.97 -8.26 -6.34
N SER A 132 -2.27 -7.96 -6.44
CA SER A 132 -2.79 -6.65 -6.83
C SER A 132 -3.65 -6.14 -5.69
N GLU A 133 -3.23 -5.06 -5.06
CA GLU A 133 -3.91 -4.47 -3.91
C GLU A 133 -4.41 -3.07 -4.27
N GLN A 134 -5.71 -2.86 -4.13
CA GLN A 134 -6.30 -1.53 -4.17
C GLN A 134 -6.49 -1.05 -2.73
N ARG A 135 -5.93 0.11 -2.41
CA ARG A 135 -6.15 0.79 -1.13
C ARG A 135 -7.31 1.75 -1.30
N TRP A 136 -8.36 1.61 -0.49
CA TRP A 136 -9.55 2.47 -0.56
C TRP A 136 -9.45 3.61 0.45
N LEU A 137 -8.93 3.30 1.63
CA LEU A 137 -8.68 4.21 2.75
C LEU A 137 -7.30 3.90 3.31
N SER A 138 -6.68 4.83 4.03
CA SER A 138 -5.36 4.57 4.62
C SER A 138 -5.30 3.28 5.46
N TRP A 139 -6.39 2.93 6.13
CA TRP A 139 -6.54 1.76 7.00
C TRP A 139 -7.25 0.55 6.35
N PHE A 140 -7.76 0.66 5.12
CA PHE A 140 -8.54 -0.40 4.48
C PHE A 140 -8.18 -0.60 3.00
N GLY A 141 -7.92 -1.85 2.64
CA GLY A 141 -7.61 -2.26 1.27
C GLY A 141 -8.23 -3.59 0.87
N THR A 142 -8.22 -3.87 -0.42
CA THR A 142 -8.58 -5.16 -0.99
C THR A 142 -7.43 -5.69 -1.82
N GLU A 143 -7.11 -6.98 -1.68
CA GLU A 143 -6.02 -7.63 -2.40
C GLU A 143 -6.54 -8.84 -3.17
N LEU A 144 -6.18 -8.90 -4.45
CA LEU A 144 -6.23 -10.12 -5.25
C LEU A 144 -4.87 -10.79 -5.19
N GLU A 145 -4.83 -12.08 -4.85
CA GLU A 145 -3.61 -12.89 -4.85
C GLU A 145 -3.76 -14.06 -5.82
N VAL A 146 -2.75 -14.30 -6.64
CA VAL A 146 -2.64 -15.50 -7.47
C VAL A 146 -1.27 -16.12 -7.28
N GLY A 147 -1.21 -17.41 -7.00
CA GLY A 147 0.04 -18.05 -6.61
C GLY A 147 0.13 -19.52 -6.94
N LYS A 148 1.33 -20.05 -6.71
CA LYS A 148 1.67 -21.46 -6.81
C LYS A 148 2.38 -21.89 -5.55
N TYR A 149 2.24 -23.16 -5.23
CA TYR A 149 3.07 -23.83 -4.23
C TYR A 149 3.62 -25.12 -4.79
N TYR A 150 4.79 -25.51 -4.31
CA TYR A 150 5.50 -26.66 -4.81
C TYR A 150 6.49 -27.22 -3.78
N ASP A 151 6.65 -28.54 -3.83
CA ASP A 151 7.72 -29.31 -3.22
C ASP A 151 8.06 -30.50 -4.15
N SER A 152 8.88 -31.43 -3.69
CA SER A 152 9.22 -32.69 -4.33
C SER A 152 8.01 -33.59 -4.59
N GLU A 153 6.99 -33.55 -3.73
CA GLU A 153 5.82 -34.44 -3.80
C GLU A 153 4.54 -33.73 -4.27
N VAL A 154 4.42 -32.41 -4.04
CA VAL A 154 3.16 -31.68 -4.24
C VAL A 154 3.39 -30.46 -5.11
N ARG A 155 2.44 -30.18 -6.00
CA ARG A 155 2.35 -28.92 -6.73
C ARG A 155 0.92 -28.44 -6.77
N GLY A 156 0.72 -27.15 -6.58
CA GLY A 156 -0.60 -26.56 -6.75
C GLY A 156 -0.58 -25.10 -7.14
N ARG A 157 -1.78 -24.60 -7.40
CA ARG A 157 -2.06 -23.20 -7.70
C ARG A 157 -3.22 -22.74 -6.84
N TYR A 158 -3.24 -21.47 -6.50
CA TYR A 158 -4.32 -20.88 -5.74
C TYR A 158 -4.58 -19.45 -6.21
N TYR A 159 -5.79 -18.99 -5.98
CA TYR A 159 -6.16 -17.60 -6.11
C TYR A 159 -7.10 -17.22 -4.97
N GLY A 160 -7.11 -15.95 -4.58
CA GLY A 160 -7.92 -15.47 -3.47
C GLY A 160 -8.18 -13.98 -3.55
N LEU A 161 -9.25 -13.58 -2.87
CA LEU A 161 -9.63 -12.20 -2.61
C LEU A 161 -9.54 -11.95 -1.10
N ASN A 162 -8.87 -10.86 -0.75
CA ASN A 162 -8.50 -10.53 0.62
C ASN A 162 -8.97 -9.11 0.96
N LEU A 163 -9.40 -8.93 2.19
CA LEU A 163 -9.59 -7.64 2.84
C LEU A 163 -8.41 -7.40 3.77
N LEU A 164 -7.87 -6.18 3.72
CA LEU A 164 -6.71 -5.74 4.48
C LEU A 164 -7.14 -4.63 5.44
N PHE A 165 -6.78 -4.76 6.70
CA PHE A 165 -7.03 -3.76 7.74
C PHE A 165 -5.72 -3.34 8.40
N GLU A 166 -5.40 -2.06 8.33
CA GLU A 166 -4.20 -1.45 8.90
C GLU A 166 -4.60 -0.39 9.94
N PRO A 167 -4.82 -0.76 11.21
CA PRO A 167 -5.33 0.16 12.23
C PRO A 167 -4.38 1.31 12.56
N TYR A 168 -3.08 1.12 12.32
CA TYR A 168 -2.02 2.10 12.56
C TYR A 168 -1.18 2.25 11.29
N SER A 169 -1.78 2.83 10.25
CA SER A 169 -1.12 3.09 8.96
C SER A 169 -0.04 4.17 9.05
N ASP A 170 -0.04 4.94 10.15
CA ASP A 170 0.89 6.00 10.52
C ASP A 170 2.24 5.51 11.06
N TRP A 171 2.32 4.24 11.41
CA TRP A 171 3.55 3.67 11.98
C TRP A 171 4.56 3.34 10.88
N VAL A 172 5.85 3.43 11.22
CA VAL A 172 6.95 3.01 10.33
C VAL A 172 6.80 1.54 9.92
N VAL A 173 6.29 0.70 10.82
CA VAL A 173 5.83 -0.66 10.54
C VAL A 173 4.36 -0.74 10.91
N SER A 174 3.50 -0.76 9.89
CA SER A 174 2.05 -0.82 10.08
C SER A 174 1.61 -2.26 10.25
N PRO A 175 0.95 -2.63 11.36
CA PRO A 175 0.37 -3.96 11.50
C PRO A 175 -0.79 -4.11 10.51
N VAL A 176 -0.89 -5.28 9.88
CA VAL A 176 -1.99 -5.61 8.96
C VAL A 176 -2.71 -6.87 9.42
N ILE A 177 -4.04 -6.81 9.41
CA ILE A 177 -4.92 -7.96 9.58
C ILE A 177 -5.51 -8.30 8.21
N ILE A 178 -5.49 -9.57 7.87
CA ILE A 178 -5.92 -10.08 6.56
C ILE A 178 -7.05 -11.07 6.79
N VAL A 179 -8.14 -10.93 6.05
CA VAL A 179 -9.21 -11.93 5.99
C VAL A 179 -9.56 -12.13 4.53
N GLY A 180 -9.72 -13.38 4.10
CA GLY A 180 -9.96 -13.64 2.69
C GLY A 180 -10.58 -14.99 2.42
N THR A 181 -10.86 -15.19 1.15
CA THR A 181 -11.38 -16.46 0.64
C THR A 181 -10.84 -16.71 -0.76
N GLY A 182 -10.80 -17.97 -1.17
CA GLY A 182 -10.29 -18.32 -2.47
C GLY A 182 -10.49 -19.78 -2.79
N ASN A 183 -9.82 -20.22 -3.84
CA ASN A 183 -9.78 -21.62 -4.22
C ASN A 183 -8.34 -22.04 -4.46
N MET A 184 -8.04 -23.30 -4.15
CA MET A 184 -6.76 -23.90 -4.44
C MET A 184 -6.94 -25.25 -5.14
N LYS A 185 -6.01 -25.54 -6.05
CA LYS A 185 -5.97 -26.78 -6.81
C LYS A 185 -4.62 -27.46 -6.64
N THR A 186 -4.63 -28.72 -6.23
CA THR A 186 -3.44 -29.49 -5.85
C THR A 186 -3.25 -30.71 -6.75
N THR A 187 -2.01 -31.12 -6.94
CA THR A 187 -1.63 -32.33 -7.68
C THR A 187 -0.41 -32.97 -7.03
N VAL A 188 -0.45 -34.29 -6.80
CA VAL A 188 0.59 -35.08 -6.12
C VAL A 188 1.42 -35.89 -7.12
N GLN A 189 2.71 -36.03 -6.87
CA GLN A 189 3.66 -36.84 -7.65
C GLN A 189 4.67 -37.55 -6.73
N PRO A 190 4.72 -38.91 -6.69
CA PRO A 190 3.81 -39.90 -7.30
C PRO A 190 2.50 -40.06 -6.51
N LYS A 191 1.44 -40.57 -7.16
CA LYS A 191 0.07 -40.74 -6.63
C LYS A 191 -0.07 -41.82 -5.51
N LEU A 192 0.90 -41.96 -4.62
CA LEU A 192 0.91 -43.04 -3.63
C LEU A 192 0.04 -42.75 -2.39
N ILE A 193 -0.31 -41.48 -2.14
CA ILE A 193 -1.21 -41.06 -1.07
C ILE A 193 -2.22 -40.05 -1.66
N PRO A 194 -3.54 -40.27 -1.55
CA PRO A 194 -4.51 -39.25 -1.89
C PRO A 194 -4.43 -38.11 -0.86
N LEU A 195 -4.26 -36.88 -1.32
CA LEU A 195 -4.50 -35.69 -0.48
C LEU A 195 -6.00 -35.44 -0.38
N SER A 196 -6.44 -34.84 0.72
CA SER A 196 -7.82 -34.39 0.87
C SER A 196 -8.10 -33.17 -0.03
N ILE A 197 -7.08 -32.35 -0.28
CA ILE A 197 -7.16 -31.13 -1.09
C ILE A 197 -6.95 -31.44 -2.58
N GLU A 198 -7.98 -31.28 -3.41
CA GLU A 198 -7.88 -31.41 -4.88
C GLU A 198 -8.32 -30.15 -5.61
N ASP A 199 -9.61 -29.78 -5.55
CA ASP A 199 -10.16 -28.52 -6.08
C ASP A 199 -11.10 -27.96 -5.01
N SER A 200 -10.52 -27.19 -4.10
CA SER A 200 -11.15 -26.87 -2.82
C SER A 200 -11.18 -25.37 -2.58
N GLY A 201 -12.33 -24.90 -2.10
CA GLY A 201 -12.48 -23.56 -1.56
C GLY A 201 -11.80 -23.45 -0.19
N TYR A 202 -11.35 -22.24 0.15
CA TYR A 202 -10.81 -21.95 1.46
C TYR A 202 -11.27 -20.58 1.95
N TYR A 203 -11.28 -20.43 3.27
CA TYR A 203 -11.22 -19.12 3.92
C TYR A 203 -9.89 -19.00 4.66
N GLN A 204 -9.39 -17.77 4.77
CA GLN A 204 -8.12 -17.49 5.44
C GLN A 204 -8.24 -16.28 6.35
N TYR A 205 -7.40 -16.26 7.37
CA TYR A 205 -7.13 -15.08 8.18
C TYR A 205 -5.63 -14.99 8.44
N GLY A 206 -5.13 -13.80 8.72
CA GLY A 206 -3.71 -13.61 8.92
C GLY A 206 -3.37 -12.29 9.58
N ILE A 207 -2.13 -12.21 10.00
CA ILE A 207 -1.51 -11.03 10.59
C ILE A 207 -0.16 -10.79 9.93
N GLY A 208 0.20 -9.53 9.76
CA GLY A 208 1.49 -9.15 9.21
C GLY A 208 1.93 -7.76 9.61
N GLY A 209 3.02 -7.32 9.00
CA GLY A 209 3.53 -5.97 9.10
C GLY A 209 3.99 -5.46 7.75
N ASN A 210 3.67 -4.21 7.46
CA ASN A 210 4.07 -3.48 6.26
C ASN A 210 5.11 -2.43 6.64
N PHE A 211 6.29 -2.51 6.02
CA PHE A 211 7.37 -1.55 6.17
C PHE A 211 7.52 -0.75 4.88
N TYR A 212 7.23 0.54 4.96
CA TYR A 212 7.22 1.45 3.82
C TYR A 212 8.64 1.96 3.55
N LEU A 213 9.22 1.51 2.43
CA LEU A 213 10.54 1.93 1.95
C LEU A 213 10.40 3.12 1.00
N GLY A 214 10.53 4.32 1.56
CA GLY A 214 10.36 5.55 0.79
C GLY A 214 8.91 5.73 0.37
N ARG A 215 8.68 6.20 -0.87
CA ARG A 215 7.36 6.64 -1.35
C ARG A 215 6.63 5.64 -2.24
N ASN A 216 7.35 4.63 -2.73
CA ASN A 216 6.87 3.78 -3.81
C ASN A 216 6.90 2.29 -3.48
N PHE A 217 7.52 1.88 -2.37
CA PHE A 217 7.79 0.47 -2.11
C PHE A 217 7.40 0.06 -0.70
N VAL A 218 6.90 -1.17 -0.58
CA VAL A 218 6.61 -1.82 0.71
C VAL A 218 7.29 -3.15 0.75
N ILE A 219 7.96 -3.42 1.86
CA ILE A 219 8.28 -4.77 2.27
C ILE A 219 7.22 -5.22 3.24
N ARG A 220 6.61 -6.37 2.98
CA ARG A 220 5.61 -6.95 3.86
C ARG A 220 6.04 -8.32 4.34
N ALA A 221 5.69 -8.65 5.56
CA ALA A 221 5.84 -9.98 6.09
C ALA A 221 4.57 -10.36 6.84
N GLY A 222 4.17 -11.63 6.79
CA GLY A 222 3.00 -12.06 7.52
C GLY A 222 2.85 -13.56 7.63
N TYR A 223 1.92 -13.93 8.50
CA TYR A 223 1.51 -15.29 8.77
C TYR A 223 0.01 -15.41 8.48
N ARG A 224 -0.38 -16.44 7.73
CA ARG A 224 -1.77 -16.69 7.33
C ARG A 224 -2.13 -18.13 7.63
N GLU A 225 -3.31 -18.30 8.21
CA GLU A 225 -3.94 -19.60 8.41
C GLU A 225 -5.07 -19.77 7.40
N TYR A 226 -5.17 -20.96 6.83
CA TYR A 226 -6.16 -21.36 5.85
C TYR A 226 -6.98 -22.51 6.43
N THR A 227 -8.29 -22.43 6.30
CA THR A 227 -9.17 -23.60 6.46
C THR A 227 -9.72 -23.94 5.09
N VAL A 228 -9.34 -25.12 4.60
CA VAL A 228 -9.64 -25.62 3.27
C VAL A 228 -10.74 -26.66 3.37
N SER A 229 -11.87 -26.42 2.71
CA SER A 229 -13.00 -27.34 2.74
C SER A 229 -12.79 -28.47 1.74
N THR A 230 -12.60 -29.69 2.24
CA THR A 230 -12.43 -30.91 1.44
C THR A 230 -13.68 -31.79 1.49
N GLU A 231 -13.70 -32.88 0.72
CA GLU A 231 -14.84 -33.81 0.71
C GLU A 231 -15.00 -34.63 2.00
N GLN A 232 -13.94 -34.82 2.77
CA GLN A 232 -13.96 -35.64 3.99
C GLN A 232 -13.99 -34.79 5.26
N ASP A 233 -13.06 -33.85 5.40
CA ASP A 233 -12.93 -32.96 6.56
C ASP A 233 -12.24 -31.64 6.19
N ASP A 234 -12.37 -30.61 7.02
CA ASP A 234 -11.67 -29.35 6.82
C ASP A 234 -10.17 -29.50 7.14
N GLU A 235 -9.30 -29.09 6.21
CA GLU A 235 -7.85 -29.13 6.40
C GLU A 235 -7.31 -27.76 6.77
N ARG A 236 -6.47 -27.70 7.82
CA ARG A 236 -5.87 -26.45 8.31
C ARG A 236 -4.42 -26.32 7.84
N LEU A 237 -4.14 -25.24 7.12
CA LEU A 237 -2.79 -24.94 6.63
C LEU A 237 -2.30 -23.63 7.22
N ASP A 238 -0.99 -23.52 7.39
CA ASP A 238 -0.33 -22.32 7.88
C ASP A 238 0.74 -21.88 6.89
N ARG A 239 0.86 -20.58 6.62
CA ARG A 239 1.88 -20.03 5.71
C ARG A 239 2.50 -18.77 6.26
N TRP A 240 3.83 -18.74 6.36
CA TRP A 240 4.56 -17.47 6.45
C TRP A 240 4.93 -16.99 5.06
N HIS A 241 5.01 -15.68 4.87
CA HIS A 241 5.44 -15.07 3.62
C HIS A 241 6.15 -13.74 3.86
N ILE A 242 6.99 -13.38 2.91
CA ILE A 242 7.61 -12.07 2.75
C ILE A 242 7.33 -11.61 1.32
N GLY A 243 7.00 -10.34 1.15
CA GLY A 243 6.67 -9.77 -0.14
C GLY A 243 7.23 -8.38 -0.35
N PHE A 244 7.18 -7.99 -1.60
CA PHE A 244 7.55 -6.66 -2.07
C PHE A 244 6.45 -6.12 -2.98
N ASN A 245 5.95 -4.93 -2.66
CA ASN A 245 4.92 -4.24 -3.43
C ASN A 245 5.43 -2.87 -3.88
N ALA A 246 4.97 -2.41 -5.04
CA ALA A 246 5.18 -1.07 -5.56
C ALA A 246 3.86 -0.33 -5.76
N PHE A 247 3.81 0.96 -5.40
CA PHE A 247 2.63 1.84 -5.53
C PHE A 247 2.64 2.66 -6.83
N PHE A 248 1.43 2.93 -7.33
CA PHE A 248 1.15 3.73 -8.52
C PHE A 248 0.01 4.72 -8.28
#